data_AF-A0A3D8JQG8-F1
#
_entry.id   AF-A0A3D8JQG8-F1
#
_cell.length_a   1.000
_cell.length_b   1.000
_cell.length_c   1.000
_cell.angle_alpha   90.00
_cell.angle_beta   90.00
_cell.angle_gamma   90.00
#
_symmetry.space_group_name_H-M   'P 1'
#
loop_
_entity.id
_entity.type
_entity.pdbx_description
1 polymer ?
#
loop_
_entity_poly.entity_id
_entity_poly.type
_entity_poly.pdbx_seq_one_letter_code
_entity_poly.pdbx_strand_id
1 'polypeptide(L)'
;MTFQESPGDPDGDWPLLLRTYLSTSYLTSAALLAKKAYEIEIDPAVRERGFGVVERDEHHACASAAIIMSALGVEAFVNELFADCEAAGGRNLFGLSSSRAEKLARVWRQRPPKREHGRRRRKQTDDFQLQPSLSKYARVLRELCLPRLDFKTESVKAMQTLIMLRNVLAHYKLAIRTVDGQGEQRARTDLEQRLRAVLPDHDPMSSSDNSYIPDGVIGHTVAEWSVRTAVAFLEDFRQLLSVTPQPGHRWPTQVMLMTR
;
A
#
# COMPACT_ATOMS: atom_id res chain seq x y z
N MET A 1 -15.56 -10.63 -5.80
CA MET A 1 -16.66 -11.18 -4.96
C MET A 1 -16.42 -12.68 -4.84
N THR A 2 -16.44 -13.26 -3.65
CA THR A 2 -16.23 -14.70 -3.50
C THR A 2 -17.21 -15.27 -2.49
N PHE A 3 -17.90 -16.33 -2.92
CA PHE A 3 -18.87 -17.06 -2.13
C PHE A 3 -18.19 -18.30 -1.55
N GLN A 4 -18.39 -18.55 -0.26
CA GLN A 4 -17.94 -19.78 0.37
C GLN A 4 -19.05 -20.29 1.26
N GLU A 5 -19.68 -21.39 0.82
CA GLU A 5 -20.57 -22.18 1.65
C GLU A 5 -19.73 -23.00 2.64
N SER A 6 -20.24 -23.18 3.86
CA SER A 6 -19.53 -23.92 4.90
C SER A 6 -19.78 -25.42 4.76
N PRO A 7 -18.75 -26.29 4.73
CA PRO A 7 -18.98 -27.73 4.83
C PRO A 7 -19.12 -28.08 6.32
N GLY A 8 -20.36 -28.17 6.82
CA GLY A 8 -20.66 -28.70 8.15
C GLY A 8 -21.99 -28.25 8.75
N ASP A 9 -22.80 -29.26 9.08
CA ASP A 9 -24.16 -29.30 9.66
C ASP A 9 -25.31 -28.88 8.73
N PRO A 10 -26.11 -29.81 8.19
CA PRO A 10 -27.23 -29.49 7.29
C PRO A 10 -28.34 -28.65 7.96
N ASP A 11 -28.33 -28.57 9.30
CA ASP A 11 -29.31 -27.83 10.10
C ASP A 11 -28.76 -26.54 10.73
N GLY A 12 -27.50 -26.19 10.45
CA GLY A 12 -26.87 -24.97 10.97
C GLY A 12 -27.12 -23.76 10.08
N ASP A 13 -28.04 -22.89 10.48
CA ASP A 13 -28.35 -21.61 9.81
C ASP A 13 -27.17 -20.61 9.99
N TRP A 14 -26.07 -20.86 9.30
CA TRP A 14 -24.90 -19.99 9.30
C TRP A 14 -25.14 -18.81 8.34
N PRO A 15 -24.87 -17.56 8.77
CA PRO A 15 -25.01 -16.43 7.87
C PRO A 15 -24.05 -16.56 6.69
N LEU A 16 -24.58 -16.39 5.47
CA LEU A 16 -23.78 -16.29 4.26
C LEU A 16 -22.81 -15.11 4.38
N LEU A 17 -21.51 -15.41 4.32
CA LEU A 17 -20.46 -14.40 4.42
C LEU A 17 -20.08 -13.89 3.02
N LEU A 18 -20.52 -12.66 2.72
CA LEU A 18 -20.08 -11.93 1.54
C LEU A 18 -18.81 -11.13 1.87
N ARG A 19 -17.73 -11.39 1.12
CA ARG A 19 -16.43 -10.73 1.35
C ARG A 19 -15.97 -9.91 0.14
N THR A 20 -15.48 -8.71 0.43
CA THR A 20 -14.86 -7.79 -0.54
C THR A 20 -13.49 -7.37 -0.02
N TYR A 21 -12.46 -7.58 -0.84
CA TYR A 21 -11.08 -7.25 -0.51
C TYR A 21 -10.58 -6.17 -1.48
N LEU A 22 -10.44 -4.95 -0.97
CA LEU A 22 -9.92 -3.82 -1.71
C LEU A 22 -8.41 -3.90 -1.87
N SER A 23 -7.68 -4.51 -0.93
CA SER A 23 -6.23 -4.69 -1.03
C SER A 23 -5.80 -5.34 -2.34
N THR A 24 -6.45 -6.44 -2.72
CA THR A 24 -6.20 -7.15 -3.98
C THR A 24 -6.54 -6.27 -5.18
N SER A 25 -7.70 -5.58 -5.13
CA SER A 25 -8.15 -4.71 -6.21
C SER A 25 -7.18 -3.53 -6.43
N TYR A 26 -6.68 -2.93 -5.35
CA TYR A 26 -5.69 -1.87 -5.39
C TYR A 26 -4.35 -2.35 -5.94
N LEU A 27 -3.83 -3.48 -5.47
CA LEU A 27 -2.55 -4.02 -5.95
C LEU A 27 -2.62 -4.44 -7.43
N THR A 28 -3.72 -5.08 -7.85
CA THR A 28 -3.94 -5.41 -9.27
C THR A 28 -4.05 -4.15 -10.12
N SER A 29 -4.81 -3.15 -9.68
CA SER A 29 -4.92 -1.88 -10.39
C SER A 29 -3.57 -1.18 -10.49
N ALA A 30 -2.79 -1.19 -9.42
CA ALA A 30 -1.45 -0.60 -9.40
C ALA A 30 -0.53 -1.25 -10.45
N ALA A 31 -0.52 -2.58 -10.54
CA ALA A 31 0.25 -3.30 -11.55
C ALA A 31 -0.17 -2.95 -12.98
N LEU A 32 -1.48 -2.93 -13.26
CA LEU A 32 -2.03 -2.59 -14.57
C LEU A 32 -1.69 -1.14 -14.97
N LEU A 33 -1.80 -0.20 -14.03
CA LEU A 33 -1.50 1.21 -14.27
C LEU A 33 0.00 1.45 -14.45
N ALA A 34 0.85 0.75 -13.70
CA ALA A 34 2.30 0.79 -13.89
C ALA A 34 2.68 0.28 -15.29
N LYS A 35 2.02 -0.79 -15.76
CA LYS A 35 2.20 -1.31 -17.12
C LYS A 35 1.75 -0.32 -18.20
N LYS A 36 0.61 0.34 -18.02
CA LYS A 36 0.17 1.39 -18.96
C LYS A 36 1.16 2.55 -19.02
N ALA A 37 1.70 2.98 -17.88
CA ALA A 37 2.73 4.01 -17.86
C ALA A 37 3.98 3.58 -18.65
N TYR A 38 4.39 2.30 -18.53
CA TYR A 38 5.47 1.74 -19.34
C TYR A 38 5.18 1.80 -20.84
N GLU A 39 3.99 1.32 -21.24
CA GLU A 39 3.56 1.28 -22.65
C GLU A 39 3.62 2.66 -23.29
N ILE A 40 3.22 3.72 -22.57
CA ILE A 40 3.31 5.11 -23.05
C ILE A 40 4.77 5.57 -23.17
N GLU A 41 5.62 5.27 -22.18
CA GLU A 41 7.04 5.66 -22.20
C GLU A 41 7.83 5.00 -23.32
N ILE A 42 7.49 3.77 -23.70
CA ILE A 42 8.18 3.03 -24.77
C ILE A 42 7.60 3.25 -26.16
N ASP A 43 6.46 3.94 -26.28
CA ASP A 43 5.84 4.26 -27.56
C ASP A 43 6.88 4.99 -28.46
N PRO A 44 7.25 4.43 -29.63
CA PRO A 44 8.25 5.04 -30.50
C PRO A 44 7.94 6.50 -30.82
N ALA A 45 6.67 6.82 -30.98
CA ALA A 45 6.22 8.13 -31.37
C ALA A 45 6.38 9.14 -30.22
N VAL A 46 6.25 8.70 -28.95
CA VAL A 46 6.58 9.49 -27.75
C VAL A 46 8.09 9.63 -27.59
N ARG A 47 8.88 8.58 -27.87
CA ARG A 47 10.34 8.63 -27.79
C ARG A 47 10.96 9.57 -28.83
N GLU A 48 10.37 9.68 -30.01
CA GLU A 48 10.84 10.56 -31.08
C GLU A 48 10.45 12.03 -30.87
N ARG A 49 9.20 12.31 -30.47
CA ARG A 49 8.68 13.69 -30.37
C ARG A 49 8.65 14.26 -28.95
N GLY A 50 8.90 13.43 -27.94
CA GLY A 50 8.59 13.73 -26.54
C GLY A 50 7.10 13.58 -26.23
N PHE A 51 6.74 13.85 -24.97
CA PHE A 51 5.35 13.79 -24.53
C PHE A 51 4.52 14.94 -25.11
N GLY A 52 3.41 14.61 -25.79
CA GLY A 52 2.32 15.54 -26.01
C GLY A 52 1.50 15.75 -24.73
N VAL A 53 0.54 16.69 -24.77
CA VAL A 53 -0.28 17.04 -23.59
C VAL A 53 -1.12 15.84 -23.13
N VAL A 54 -1.78 15.15 -24.06
CA VAL A 54 -2.67 14.02 -23.75
C VAL A 54 -1.87 12.84 -23.19
N GLU A 55 -0.76 12.50 -23.83
CA GLU A 55 0.12 11.41 -23.40
C GLU A 55 0.74 11.69 -22.04
N ARG A 56 1.13 12.96 -21.78
CA ARG A 56 1.62 13.38 -20.46
C ARG A 56 0.56 13.20 -19.39
N ASP A 57 -0.66 13.66 -19.62
CA ASP A 57 -1.73 13.58 -18.63
C ASP A 57 -2.12 12.12 -18.34
N GLU A 58 -2.23 11.29 -19.38
CA GLU A 58 -2.51 9.86 -19.24
C GLU A 58 -1.38 9.13 -18.50
N HIS A 59 -0.13 9.40 -18.88
CA HIS A 59 1.05 8.85 -18.21
C HIS A 59 1.11 9.25 -16.73
N HIS A 60 0.93 10.54 -16.44
CA HIS A 60 0.93 11.05 -15.07
C HIS A 60 -0.19 10.43 -14.24
N ALA A 61 -1.40 10.30 -14.81
CA ALA A 61 -2.53 9.65 -14.16
C ALA A 61 -2.22 8.18 -13.86
N CYS A 62 -1.66 7.44 -14.82
CA CYS A 62 -1.31 6.03 -14.64
C CYS A 62 -0.22 5.85 -13.58
N ALA A 63 0.90 6.56 -13.71
CA ALA A 63 2.05 6.41 -12.81
C ALA A 63 1.70 6.84 -11.37
N SER A 64 1.05 8.00 -11.20
CA SER A 64 0.67 8.48 -9.85
C SER A 64 -0.36 7.58 -9.19
N ALA A 65 -1.38 7.13 -9.92
CA ALA A 65 -2.38 6.21 -9.40
C ALA A 65 -1.75 4.85 -9.04
N ALA A 66 -0.80 4.33 -9.82
CA ALA A 66 -0.10 3.10 -9.49
C ALA A 66 0.66 3.21 -8.16
N ILE A 67 1.37 4.32 -7.93
CA ILE A 67 2.09 4.59 -6.68
C ILE A 67 1.13 4.63 -5.49
N ILE A 68 0.05 5.40 -5.61
CA ILE A 68 -0.95 5.57 -4.55
C ILE A 68 -1.64 4.24 -4.23
N MET A 69 -2.09 3.52 -5.26
CA MET A 69 -2.79 2.24 -5.11
C MET A 69 -1.89 1.15 -4.51
N SER A 70 -0.59 1.15 -4.81
CA SER A 70 0.38 0.21 -4.19
C SER A 70 0.39 0.37 -2.67
N ALA A 71 0.48 1.61 -2.18
CA ALA A 71 0.44 1.90 -0.76
C ALA A 71 -0.93 1.55 -0.15
N LEU A 72 -2.03 2.01 -0.76
CA LEU A 72 -3.39 1.72 -0.28
C LEU A 72 -3.67 0.21 -0.20
N GLY A 73 -3.11 -0.58 -1.11
CA GLY A 73 -3.19 -2.04 -1.10
C GLY A 73 -2.67 -2.64 0.21
N VAL A 74 -1.48 -2.23 0.63
CA VAL A 74 -0.86 -2.67 1.89
C VAL A 74 -1.63 -2.16 3.11
N GLU A 75 -2.11 -0.92 3.07
CA GLU A 75 -2.89 -0.37 4.20
C GLU A 75 -4.25 -1.06 4.37
N ALA A 76 -4.93 -1.36 3.26
CA ALA A 76 -6.19 -2.09 3.26
C ALA A 76 -5.97 -3.54 3.74
N PHE A 77 -4.89 -4.19 3.28
CA PHE A 77 -4.60 -5.58 3.56
C PHE A 77 -4.61 -5.90 5.06
N VAL A 78 -3.91 -5.10 5.88
CA VAL A 78 -3.86 -5.37 7.32
C VAL A 78 -5.22 -5.17 7.99
N ASN A 79 -6.02 -4.20 7.55
CA ASN A 79 -7.37 -4.02 8.08
C ASN A 79 -8.28 -5.21 7.70
N GLU A 80 -8.18 -5.67 6.45
CA GLU A 80 -8.90 -6.84 5.96
C GLU A 80 -8.51 -8.12 6.70
N LEU A 81 -7.23 -8.29 7.04
CA LEU A 81 -6.76 -9.41 7.85
C LEU A 81 -7.46 -9.45 9.22
N PHE A 82 -7.52 -8.33 9.92
CA PHE A 82 -8.20 -8.26 11.22
C PHE A 82 -9.72 -8.48 11.07
N ALA A 83 -10.35 -7.84 10.09
CA ALA A 83 -11.78 -7.96 9.85
C ALA A 83 -12.20 -9.40 9.46
N ASP A 84 -11.44 -10.06 8.59
CA ASP A 84 -11.75 -11.42 8.15
C ASP A 84 -11.49 -12.46 9.24
N CYS A 85 -10.47 -12.26 10.07
CA CYS A 85 -10.27 -13.07 11.28
C CYS A 85 -11.45 -12.95 12.25
N GLU A 86 -12.06 -11.76 12.37
CA GLU A 86 -13.23 -11.54 13.22
C GLU A 86 -14.50 -12.17 12.65
N ALA A 87 -14.74 -12.01 11.35
CA ALA A 87 -15.94 -12.52 10.68
C ALA A 87 -15.90 -14.03 10.42
N ALA A 88 -14.75 -14.59 10.06
CA ALA A 88 -14.61 -15.96 9.59
C ALA A 88 -13.87 -16.90 10.57
N GLY A 89 -13.21 -16.36 11.59
CA GLY A 89 -12.42 -17.14 12.55
C GLY A 89 -11.36 -17.98 11.84
N GLY A 90 -11.36 -19.29 12.10
CA GLY A 90 -10.44 -20.24 11.46
C GLY A 90 -10.63 -20.45 9.95
N ARG A 91 -11.72 -19.95 9.37
CA ARG A 91 -12.01 -20.01 7.91
C ARG A 91 -11.60 -18.72 7.19
N ASN A 92 -10.74 -17.91 7.79
CA ASN A 92 -10.21 -16.70 7.15
C ASN A 92 -9.44 -17.07 5.87
N LEU A 93 -9.49 -16.20 4.87
CA LEU A 93 -8.81 -16.40 3.58
C LEU A 93 -7.32 -16.00 3.64
N PHE A 94 -6.77 -15.82 4.83
CA PHE A 94 -5.36 -15.52 5.05
C PHE A 94 -4.56 -16.73 5.52
N GLY A 95 -5.22 -17.87 5.79
CA GLY A 95 -4.59 -19.13 6.19
C GLY A 95 -4.14 -19.20 7.65
N LEU A 96 -4.68 -18.33 8.53
CA LEU A 96 -4.42 -18.40 9.96
C LEU A 96 -5.29 -19.48 10.62
N SER A 97 -4.72 -20.23 11.57
CA SER A 97 -5.48 -21.17 12.40
C SER A 97 -6.54 -20.46 13.24
N SER A 98 -7.59 -21.18 13.66
CA SER A 98 -8.66 -20.64 14.51
C SER A 98 -8.14 -19.93 15.76
N SER A 99 -7.11 -20.50 16.41
CA SER A 99 -6.52 -19.93 17.61
C SER A 99 -5.77 -18.61 17.35
N ARG A 100 -5.10 -18.48 16.20
CA ARG A 100 -4.44 -17.23 15.79
C ARG A 100 -5.46 -16.19 15.33
N ALA A 101 -6.46 -16.60 14.55
CA ALA A 101 -7.53 -15.73 14.10
C ALA A 101 -8.31 -15.11 15.28
N GLU A 102 -8.65 -15.89 16.31
CA GLU A 102 -9.38 -15.37 17.48
C GLU A 102 -8.57 -14.31 18.23
N LYS A 103 -7.24 -14.43 18.29
CA LYS A 103 -6.39 -13.39 18.90
C LYS A 103 -6.53 -12.06 18.17
N LEU A 104 -6.52 -12.08 16.84
CA LEU A 104 -6.68 -10.88 16.02
C LEU A 104 -8.12 -10.35 16.07
N ALA A 105 -9.11 -11.23 16.05
CA ALA A 105 -10.52 -10.88 16.20
C ALA A 105 -10.78 -10.06 17.48
N ARG A 106 -10.17 -10.47 18.61
CA ARG A 106 -10.28 -9.72 19.87
C ARG A 106 -9.73 -8.31 19.78
N VAL A 107 -8.64 -8.09 19.03
CA VAL A 107 -8.10 -6.75 18.80
C VAL A 107 -9.06 -5.91 17.96
N TRP A 108 -9.64 -6.50 16.92
CA TRP A 108 -10.61 -5.81 16.06
C TRP A 108 -11.89 -5.40 16.82
N ARG A 109 -12.35 -6.24 17.76
CA ARG A 109 -13.52 -5.97 18.60
C ARG A 109 -13.28 -4.89 19.68
N GLN A 110 -12.03 -4.55 19.99
CA GLN A 110 -11.71 -3.49 20.95
C GLN A 110 -12.17 -2.15 20.39
N ARG A 111 -13.38 -1.72 20.78
CA ARG A 111 -13.88 -0.39 20.47
C ARG A 111 -13.08 0.65 21.25
N PRO A 112 -12.80 1.83 20.68
CA PRO A 112 -12.32 2.94 21.47
C PRO A 112 -13.35 3.24 22.58
N PRO A 113 -12.90 3.55 23.82
CA PRO A 113 -13.83 3.90 24.89
C PRO A 113 -14.73 5.04 24.43
N LYS A 114 -16.06 4.87 24.58
CA LYS A 114 -17.04 5.93 24.29
C LYS A 114 -16.59 7.19 25.02
N ARG A 115 -16.45 8.29 24.29
CA ARG A 115 -16.11 9.60 24.86
C ARG A 115 -17.21 10.02 25.84
N GLU A 116 -16.99 9.81 27.13
CA GLU A 116 -17.73 10.56 28.14
C GLU A 116 -17.42 12.04 27.91
N HIS A 117 -18.47 12.79 27.58
CA HIS A 117 -18.39 14.22 27.37
C HIS A 117 -17.84 14.88 28.63
N GLY A 118 -16.61 15.42 28.58
CA GLY A 118 -16.16 16.39 29.57
C GLY A 118 -14.77 16.24 30.18
N ARG A 119 -13.98 15.19 29.89
CA ARG A 119 -12.62 15.08 30.47
C ARG A 119 -11.50 15.02 29.44
N ARG A 120 -10.74 16.12 29.39
CA ARG A 120 -9.39 16.35 28.81
C ARG A 120 -8.79 15.19 28.02
N ARG A 121 -8.71 15.37 26.69
CA ARG A 121 -7.56 15.07 25.79
C ARG A 121 -6.67 13.85 26.15
N ARG A 122 -7.23 12.75 26.67
CA ARG A 122 -6.50 11.49 26.77
C ARG A 122 -6.31 10.99 25.34
N LYS A 123 -5.03 10.87 24.98
CA LYS A 123 -4.43 10.63 23.67
C LYS A 123 -5.35 9.80 22.74
N GLN A 124 -5.72 10.39 21.60
CA GLN A 124 -6.48 9.77 20.51
C GLN A 124 -5.76 8.55 19.85
N THR A 125 -4.61 8.12 20.40
CA THR A 125 -3.66 7.15 19.81
C THR A 125 -3.97 5.68 20.09
N ASP A 126 -4.93 5.38 20.96
CA ASP A 126 -5.25 3.99 21.31
C ASP A 126 -6.33 3.38 20.40
N ASP A 127 -6.94 4.17 19.52
CA ASP A 127 -7.84 3.63 18.51
C ASP A 127 -7.03 2.86 17.46
N PHE A 128 -7.18 1.53 17.46
CA PHE A 128 -6.55 0.64 16.50
C PHE A 128 -6.80 1.09 15.06
N GLN A 129 -7.99 1.61 14.74
CA GLN A 129 -8.33 2.01 13.38
C GLN A 129 -7.49 3.20 12.90
N LEU A 130 -7.07 4.09 13.81
CA LEU A 130 -6.28 5.29 13.52
C LEU A 130 -4.76 5.04 13.54
N GLN A 131 -4.31 3.83 13.88
CA GLN A 131 -2.88 3.52 13.91
C GLN A 131 -2.27 3.52 12.51
N PRO A 132 -1.01 3.98 12.36
CA PRO A 132 -0.27 3.83 11.11
C PRO A 132 -0.20 2.37 10.67
N SER A 133 -0.27 2.12 9.36
CA SER A 133 -0.44 0.76 8.82
C SER A 133 0.69 -0.18 9.23
N LEU A 134 1.96 0.24 9.19
CA LEU A 134 3.08 -0.59 9.65
C LEU A 134 3.01 -0.90 11.16
N SER A 135 2.42 -0.01 11.96
CA SER A 135 2.17 -0.29 13.38
C SER A 135 1.10 -1.39 13.55
N LYS A 136 0.11 -1.46 12.65
CA LYS A 136 -0.88 -2.55 12.62
C LYS A 136 -0.21 -3.89 12.25
N TYR A 137 0.71 -3.92 11.28
CA TYR A 137 1.50 -5.12 10.98
C TYR A 137 2.33 -5.58 12.19
N ALA A 138 3.04 -4.66 12.84
CA ALA A 138 3.78 -4.97 14.07
C ALA A 138 2.85 -5.45 15.20
N ARG A 139 1.61 -4.94 15.27
CA ARG A 139 0.57 -5.43 16.20
C ARG A 139 0.22 -6.88 15.90
N VAL A 140 -0.02 -7.27 14.65
CA VAL A 140 -0.31 -8.67 14.28
C VAL A 140 0.77 -9.60 14.83
N LEU A 141 2.04 -9.32 14.53
CA LEU A 141 3.16 -10.16 14.97
C LEU A 141 3.24 -10.24 16.51
N ARG A 142 3.03 -9.11 17.20
CA ARG A 142 3.00 -9.06 18.66
C ARG A 142 1.89 -9.93 19.25
N GLU A 143 0.67 -9.83 18.73
CA GLU A 143 -0.48 -10.59 19.23
C GLU A 143 -0.35 -12.09 18.99
N LEU A 144 0.33 -12.46 17.91
CA LEU A 144 0.59 -13.86 17.58
C LEU A 144 1.86 -14.41 18.26
N CYS A 145 2.56 -13.60 19.07
CA CYS A 145 3.84 -13.94 19.69
C CYS A 145 4.92 -14.37 18.67
N LEU A 146 4.95 -13.70 17.53
CA LEU A 146 5.91 -13.93 16.45
C LEU A 146 7.09 -12.94 16.51
N PRO A 147 8.18 -13.18 15.76
CA PRO A 147 9.28 -12.23 15.64
C PRO A 147 8.77 -10.82 15.31
N ARG A 148 9.36 -9.80 15.94
CA ARG A 148 8.93 -8.41 15.75
C ARG A 148 9.21 -7.95 14.33
N LEU A 149 8.36 -7.06 13.81
CA LEU A 149 8.64 -6.38 12.55
C LEU A 149 9.93 -5.57 12.69
N ASP A 150 10.96 -5.96 11.96
CA ASP A 150 12.25 -5.27 12.00
C ASP A 150 12.24 -4.09 11.02
N PHE A 151 12.10 -2.89 11.58
CA PHE A 151 12.12 -1.61 10.85
C PHE A 151 13.49 -1.27 10.23
N LYS A 152 14.51 -2.07 10.49
CA LYS A 152 15.83 -1.92 9.87
C LYS A 152 15.98 -2.72 8.58
N THR A 153 15.05 -3.62 8.27
CA THR A 153 15.08 -4.39 7.03
C THR A 153 14.76 -3.51 5.83
N GLU A 154 15.37 -3.83 4.68
CA GLU A 154 15.19 -3.04 3.45
C GLU A 154 13.75 -3.03 2.96
N SER A 155 13.03 -4.15 3.08
CA SER A 155 11.61 -4.26 2.73
C SER A 155 10.72 -3.30 3.54
N VAL A 156 10.94 -3.21 4.86
CA VAL A 156 10.18 -2.29 5.72
C VAL A 156 10.56 -0.84 5.45
N LYS A 157 11.85 -0.53 5.25
CA LYS A 157 12.29 0.84 4.88
C LYS A 157 11.73 1.28 3.54
N ALA A 158 11.75 0.42 2.53
CA ALA A 158 11.18 0.69 1.21
C ALA A 158 9.68 0.96 1.33
N MET A 159 8.95 0.13 2.09
CA MET A 159 7.52 0.35 2.35
C MET A 159 7.23 1.66 3.10
N GLN A 160 8.09 2.04 4.07
CA GLN A 160 8.00 3.35 4.73
C GLN A 160 8.16 4.50 3.74
N THR A 161 9.16 4.41 2.86
CA THR A 161 9.39 5.40 1.80
C THR A 161 8.18 5.49 0.87
N LEU A 162 7.59 4.35 0.48
CA LEU A 162 6.39 4.31 -0.35
C LEU A 162 5.17 4.96 0.32
N ILE A 163 4.92 4.68 1.60
CA ILE A 163 3.83 5.34 2.36
C ILE A 163 4.06 6.86 2.42
N MET A 164 5.31 7.28 2.63
CA MET A 164 5.65 8.71 2.64
C MET A 164 5.43 9.36 1.27
N LEU A 165 5.84 8.70 0.18
CA LEU A 165 5.60 9.16 -1.18
C LEU A 165 4.10 9.32 -1.45
N ARG A 166 3.30 8.30 -1.12
CA ARG A 166 1.83 8.35 -1.23
C ARG A 166 1.26 9.56 -0.49
N ASN A 167 1.73 9.83 0.73
CA ASN A 167 1.22 10.95 1.52
C ASN A 167 1.57 12.31 0.89
N VAL A 168 2.78 12.44 0.34
CA VAL A 168 3.19 13.66 -0.36
C VAL A 168 2.38 13.87 -1.64
N LEU A 169 2.11 12.82 -2.41
CA LEU A 169 1.27 12.92 -3.62
C LEU A 169 -0.19 13.23 -3.27
N ALA A 170 -0.77 12.53 -2.29
CA ALA A 170 -2.17 12.71 -1.90
C ALA A 170 -2.46 14.08 -1.24
N HIS A 171 -1.44 14.68 -0.62
CA HIS A 171 -1.53 15.99 0.03
C HIS A 171 -0.62 17.02 -0.65
N TYR A 172 -0.40 16.86 -1.96
CA TYR A 172 0.48 17.75 -2.72
C TYR A 172 0.00 19.20 -2.60
N LYS A 173 0.92 20.08 -2.22
CA LYS A 173 0.69 21.53 -2.19
C LYS A 173 1.23 22.12 -3.47
N LEU A 174 0.35 22.76 -4.24
CA LEU A 174 0.70 23.44 -5.48
C LEU A 174 1.91 24.36 -5.27
N ALA A 175 3.00 24.09 -5.99
CA ALA A 175 4.15 24.98 -6.03
C ALA A 175 3.91 26.03 -7.11
N ILE A 176 3.62 27.27 -6.70
CA ILE A 176 3.50 28.40 -7.63
C ILE A 176 4.88 29.06 -7.73
N ARG A 177 5.41 29.18 -8.95
CA ARG A 177 6.63 29.95 -9.22
C ARG A 177 6.25 31.20 -10.02
N THR A 178 6.73 32.36 -9.58
CA THR A 178 6.62 33.63 -10.31
C THR A 178 7.87 33.84 -11.16
N VAL A 179 7.71 34.37 -12.37
CA VAL A 179 8.78 34.55 -13.38
C VAL A 179 9.98 35.37 -12.84
N ASP A 180 9.76 36.25 -11.86
CA ASP A 180 10.80 37.12 -11.28
C ASP A 180 11.31 36.66 -9.90
N GLY A 181 10.82 35.53 -9.38
CA GLY A 181 11.14 35.07 -8.03
C GLY A 181 12.32 34.11 -8.06
N GLN A 182 13.36 34.39 -7.25
CA GLN A 182 14.34 33.38 -6.84
C GLN A 182 13.57 32.12 -6.44
N GLY A 183 13.62 31.09 -7.30
CA GLY A 183 12.88 29.87 -7.07
C GLY A 183 13.20 29.38 -5.67
N GLU A 184 12.17 29.09 -4.86
CA GLU A 184 12.36 28.52 -3.53
C GLU A 184 13.35 27.37 -3.69
N GLN A 185 14.58 27.57 -3.23
CA GLN A 185 15.61 26.55 -3.22
C GLN A 185 15.21 25.59 -2.10
N ARG A 186 14.19 24.78 -2.38
CA ARG A 186 13.62 23.85 -1.42
C ARG A 186 14.74 22.89 -1.08
N ALA A 187 15.14 22.91 0.19
CA ALA A 187 16.05 21.93 0.73
C ALA A 187 15.58 20.53 0.29
N ARG A 188 16.52 19.69 -0.16
CA ARG A 188 16.23 18.29 -0.51
C ARG A 188 15.42 17.68 0.63
N THR A 189 14.21 17.24 0.30
CA THR A 189 13.32 16.68 1.33
C THR A 189 13.86 15.31 1.77
N ASP A 190 13.57 14.90 3.01
CA ASP A 190 13.89 13.54 3.50
C ASP A 190 13.38 12.45 2.53
N LEU A 191 12.23 12.70 1.89
CA LEU A 191 11.67 11.82 0.86
C LEU A 191 12.55 11.70 -0.38
N GLU A 192 13.08 12.80 -0.92
CA GLU A 192 13.98 12.77 -2.08
C GLU A 192 15.24 11.95 -1.77
N GLN A 193 15.84 12.15 -0.59
CA GLN A 193 17.05 11.40 -0.20
C GLN A 193 16.76 9.91 -0.11
N ARG A 194 15.62 9.52 0.47
CA ARG A 194 15.22 8.12 0.57
C ARG A 194 14.90 7.50 -0.77
N LEU A 195 14.21 8.23 -1.66
CA LEU A 195 13.90 7.74 -3.00
C LEU A 195 15.16 7.48 -3.81
N ARG A 196 16.13 8.39 -3.79
CA ARG A 196 17.44 8.16 -4.44
C ARG A 196 18.19 6.96 -3.86
N ALA A 197 18.04 6.67 -2.57
CA ALA A 197 18.68 5.51 -1.94
C ALA A 197 18.07 4.17 -2.41
N VAL A 198 16.77 4.14 -2.71
CA VAL A 198 16.08 2.92 -3.19
C VAL A 198 16.00 2.82 -4.72
N LEU A 199 16.22 3.94 -5.43
CA LEU A 199 16.21 4.06 -6.88
C LEU A 199 17.46 4.83 -7.36
N PRO A 200 18.66 4.23 -7.26
CA PRO A 200 19.92 4.92 -7.57
C PRO A 200 20.07 5.27 -9.06
N ASP A 201 19.51 4.44 -9.95
CA ASP A 201 19.60 4.61 -11.40
C ASP A 201 18.44 5.43 -11.99
N HIS A 202 17.55 5.95 -11.15
CA HIS A 202 16.43 6.76 -11.60
C HIS A 202 16.88 8.20 -11.86
N ASP A 203 17.05 8.54 -13.14
CA ASP A 203 17.22 9.92 -13.57
C ASP A 203 15.83 10.58 -13.68
N PRO A 204 15.43 11.46 -12.74
CA PRO A 204 14.17 12.18 -12.86
C PRO A 204 14.22 12.98 -14.17
N MET A 205 13.25 12.76 -15.08
CA MET A 205 13.26 13.34 -16.42
C MET A 205 13.82 14.76 -16.42
N SER A 206 15.04 14.85 -16.97
CA SER A 206 15.89 16.02 -17.12
C SER A 206 15.09 17.32 -17.23
N SER A 207 15.06 18.06 -16.15
CA SER A 207 14.86 19.49 -16.18
C SER A 207 15.61 20.06 -14.99
N SER A 208 16.77 20.65 -15.28
CA SER A 208 17.64 21.35 -14.34
C SER A 208 16.94 22.46 -13.53
N ASP A 209 15.69 22.77 -13.88
CA ASP A 209 14.84 23.78 -13.24
C ASP A 209 13.58 23.24 -12.54
N ASN A 210 13.17 21.97 -12.68
CA ASN A 210 11.89 21.52 -12.09
C ASN A 210 12.01 20.95 -10.68
N SER A 211 10.91 21.03 -9.94
CA SER A 211 10.79 20.47 -8.59
C SER A 211 10.83 18.94 -8.66
N TYR A 212 11.67 18.28 -7.84
CA TYR A 212 11.78 16.80 -7.78
C TYR A 212 10.42 16.10 -7.62
N ILE A 213 9.45 16.76 -6.98
CA ILE A 213 8.05 16.31 -6.91
C ILE A 213 7.15 17.40 -7.52
N PRO A 214 6.22 17.04 -8.43
CA PRO A 214 5.88 15.67 -8.84
C PRO A 214 6.72 15.14 -10.01
N ASP A 215 7.34 16.00 -10.80
CA ASP A 215 7.84 15.65 -12.14
C ASP A 215 8.99 14.63 -12.11
N GLY A 216 9.81 14.65 -11.05
CA GLY A 216 10.91 13.70 -10.88
C GLY A 216 10.51 12.37 -10.22
N VAL A 217 9.25 12.18 -9.83
CA VAL A 217 8.78 10.94 -9.16
C VAL A 217 7.60 10.28 -9.85
N ILE A 218 6.91 10.97 -10.77
CA ILE A 218 5.80 10.41 -11.53
C ILE A 218 6.35 9.84 -12.85
N GLY A 219 6.71 8.55 -12.80
CA GLY A 219 7.17 7.78 -13.96
C GLY A 219 7.01 6.29 -13.74
N HIS A 220 7.10 5.49 -14.82
CA HIS A 220 6.94 4.04 -14.77
C HIS A 220 7.92 3.41 -13.79
N THR A 221 9.19 3.83 -13.76
CA THR A 221 10.19 3.24 -12.85
C THR A 221 9.77 3.33 -11.38
N VAL A 222 9.23 4.49 -10.95
CA VAL A 222 8.74 4.66 -9.57
C VAL A 222 7.44 3.89 -9.36
N ALA A 223 6.56 3.83 -10.36
CA ALA A 223 5.34 3.04 -10.30
C ALA A 223 5.62 1.52 -10.17
N GLU A 224 6.49 0.97 -11.00
CA GLU A 224 6.96 -0.41 -10.95
C GLU A 224 7.62 -0.72 -9.60
N TRP A 225 8.52 0.16 -9.14
CA TRP A 225 9.14 0.04 -7.83
C TRP A 225 8.11 0.01 -6.70
N SER A 226 7.08 0.84 -6.77
CA SER A 226 5.99 0.90 -5.78
C SER A 226 5.23 -0.43 -5.71
N VAL A 227 4.88 -1.00 -6.86
CA VAL A 227 4.19 -2.30 -6.95
C VAL A 227 5.06 -3.42 -6.37
N ARG A 228 6.33 -3.49 -6.80
CA ARG A 228 7.29 -4.49 -6.31
C ARG A 228 7.51 -4.38 -4.80
N THR A 229 7.66 -3.16 -4.29
CA THR A 229 7.84 -2.90 -2.86
C THR A 229 6.64 -3.38 -2.05
N ALA A 230 5.42 -3.07 -2.49
CA ALA A 230 4.20 -3.50 -1.81
C ALA A 230 4.06 -5.04 -1.80
N VAL A 231 4.30 -5.70 -2.94
CA VAL A 231 4.22 -7.16 -3.05
C VAL A 231 5.31 -7.85 -2.21
N ALA A 232 6.56 -7.37 -2.28
CA ALA A 232 7.67 -7.92 -1.51
C ALA A 232 7.43 -7.78 0.00
N PHE A 233 6.96 -6.62 0.46
CA PHE A 233 6.63 -6.41 1.87
C PHE A 233 5.56 -7.38 2.38
N LEU A 234 4.49 -7.59 1.60
CA LEU A 234 3.42 -8.51 1.97
C LEU A 234 3.87 -9.98 1.95
N GLU A 235 4.78 -10.33 1.04
CA GLU A 235 5.39 -11.66 0.98
C GLU A 235 6.32 -11.91 2.18
N ASP A 236 7.18 -10.96 2.54
CA ASP A 236 8.00 -11.05 3.75
C ASP A 236 7.13 -11.17 5.00
N PHE A 237 6.06 -10.39 5.07
CA PHE A 237 5.09 -10.48 6.17
C PHE A 237 4.40 -11.85 6.22
N ARG A 238 4.03 -12.43 5.07
CA ARG A 238 3.47 -13.78 4.99
C ARG A 238 4.43 -14.82 5.56
N GLN A 239 5.72 -14.71 5.21
CA GLN A 239 6.76 -15.60 5.71
C GLN A 239 6.89 -15.49 7.23
N LEU A 240 6.84 -14.27 7.79
CA LEU A 240 6.82 -14.06 9.24
C LEU A 240 5.60 -14.70 9.93
N LEU A 241 4.44 -14.74 9.27
CA LEU A 241 3.27 -15.46 9.78
C LEU A 241 3.40 -16.99 9.68
N SER A 242 4.37 -17.47 8.90
CA SER A 242 4.57 -18.90 8.59
C SER A 242 3.31 -19.54 8.00
N VAL A 243 2.65 -18.82 7.08
CA VAL A 243 1.44 -19.31 6.41
C VAL A 243 1.75 -19.69 4.97
N THR A 244 1.34 -20.88 4.55
CA THR A 244 1.41 -21.32 3.16
C THR A 244 0.16 -20.86 2.40
N PRO A 245 0.28 -20.11 1.29
CA PRO A 245 -0.86 -19.74 0.46
C PRO A 245 -1.53 -21.00 -0.09
N GLN A 246 -2.85 -21.03 -0.07
CA GLN A 246 -3.67 -22.03 -0.75
C GLN A 246 -4.47 -21.34 -1.85
N PRO A 247 -4.94 -22.08 -2.87
CA PRO A 247 -5.86 -21.53 -3.87
C PRO A 247 -7.04 -20.83 -3.18
N GLY A 248 -7.31 -19.59 -3.58
CA GLY A 248 -8.36 -18.75 -2.98
C GLY A 248 -7.93 -17.89 -1.78
N HIS A 249 -6.72 -18.09 -1.22
CA HIS A 249 -6.16 -17.19 -0.23
C HIS A 249 -5.86 -15.80 -0.83
N ARG A 250 -5.91 -14.77 0.01
CA ARG A 250 -5.79 -13.35 -0.40
C ARG A 250 -4.38 -12.79 -0.29
N TRP A 251 -3.38 -13.59 -0.65
CA TRP A 251 -2.00 -13.13 -0.74
C TRP A 251 -1.71 -12.55 -2.14
N PRO A 252 -0.83 -11.54 -2.25
CA PRO A 252 -0.39 -11.04 -3.56
C PRO A 252 0.18 -12.17 -4.41
N THR A 253 -0.10 -12.10 -5.72
CA THR A 253 0.35 -13.11 -6.68
C THR A 253 1.47 -12.57 -7.56
N GLN A 254 2.31 -13.45 -8.09
CA GLN A 254 3.37 -13.08 -9.06
C GLN A 254 2.84 -12.34 -10.30
N VAL A 255 1.58 -12.57 -10.68
CA VAL A 255 0.91 -11.82 -11.77
C VAL A 255 0.93 -10.31 -11.52
N MET A 256 0.88 -9.87 -10.26
CA MET A 256 0.95 -8.44 -9.90
C MET A 256 2.33 -7.83 -10.16
N LEU A 257 3.36 -8.63 -10.44
CA LEU A 257 4.69 -8.12 -10.80
C LEU A 257 4.86 -7.90 -12.32
N MET A 258 3.89 -8.30 -13.13
CA MET A 258 3.87 -8.07 -14.59
C MET A 258 3.52 -6.61 -14.88
N THR A 259 4.53 -5.75 -14.74
CA THR A 259 4.45 -4.29 -14.87
C THR A 259 5.06 -3.79 -16.18
N ARG A 260 5.54 -4.71 -17.03
CA ARG A 260 6.08 -4.46 -18.37
C ARG A 260 5.40 -5.41 -19.36
#